data_AF-A0A6I6S2H6-F1
#
_entry.id   AF-A0A6I6S2H6-F1
#
_cell.length_a   1.000
_cell.length_b   1.000
_cell.length_c   1.000
_cell.angle_alpha   90.00
_cell.angle_beta   90.00
_cell.angle_gamma   90.00
#
_symmetry.space_group_name_H-M   'P 1'
#
loop_
_entity.id
_entity.type
_entity.pdbx_description
1 polymer ?
#
loop_
_entity_poly.entity_id
_entity_poly.type
_entity_poly.pdbx_seq_one_letter_code
_entity_poly.pdbx_strand_id
1 'polypeptide(L)'
;MTVPGHRSPPPGLLPADTTEDVRAARPQMALLPIGSFEQHGAHLPLTTDTVVACAVSAEIAARHPVLLLPPLTVSCSQEHSAWPGTVSISARTLHAVVTDIAASLRRSGTGTLILVNGHGGNHVLRNVVQESHESGGTRMALFPGSADWAAARSRAGVRTSAHSDMHAGETETSILLHAHPELVRPGYASADHLADDRPHLLTLGMAAYTESGVIGRPSLASAEKGAQLLAGLAEAFGAYAELLGGGR
;
A
#
# COMPACT_ATOMS: atom_id res chain seq x y z
N MET A 1 -7.62 -20.90 -28.99
CA MET A 1 -7.88 -20.82 -27.54
C MET A 1 -7.26 -19.52 -27.05
N THR A 2 -8.01 -18.42 -27.14
CA THR A 2 -7.58 -17.08 -26.71
C THR A 2 -7.74 -16.99 -25.20
N VAL A 3 -6.64 -16.84 -24.47
CA VAL A 3 -6.67 -16.58 -23.02
C VAL A 3 -7.34 -15.22 -22.79
N PRO A 4 -8.53 -15.14 -22.18
CA PRO A 4 -9.15 -13.86 -21.91
C PRO A 4 -8.41 -13.19 -20.75
N GLY A 5 -7.96 -11.94 -20.94
CA GLY A 5 -7.79 -11.03 -19.81
C GLY A 5 -6.39 -10.62 -19.38
N HIS A 6 -5.36 -10.71 -20.24
CA HIS A 6 -4.13 -9.97 -19.97
C HIS A 6 -4.38 -8.48 -20.24
N ARG A 7 -4.63 -7.69 -19.19
CA ARG A 7 -4.68 -6.23 -19.26
C ARG A 7 -3.29 -5.69 -18.93
N SER A 8 -2.81 -4.74 -19.73
CA SER A 8 -1.57 -4.02 -19.47
C SER A 8 -1.65 -3.26 -18.13
N PRO A 9 -0.52 -3.07 -17.42
CA PRO A 9 -0.50 -2.26 -16.21
C PRO A 9 -0.98 -0.82 -16.53
N PRO A 10 -1.69 -0.16 -15.61
CA PRO A 10 -2.18 1.19 -15.85
C PRO A 10 -1.05 2.18 -16.13
N PRO A 11 -1.25 3.14 -17.04
CA PRO A 11 -0.34 4.28 -17.16
C PRO A 11 -0.30 5.06 -15.83
N GLY A 12 0.90 5.51 -15.42
CA GLY A 12 1.06 6.38 -14.24
C GLY A 12 1.48 5.71 -12.93
N LEU A 13 1.68 4.39 -12.88
CA LEU A 13 2.19 3.68 -11.69
C LEU A 13 3.69 3.85 -11.45
N LEU A 14 4.45 4.18 -12.50
CA LEU A 14 5.90 4.35 -12.42
C LEU A 14 6.27 5.83 -12.50
N PRO A 15 7.22 6.30 -11.68
CA PRO A 15 7.79 7.64 -11.81
C PRO A 15 8.38 7.86 -13.22
N ALA A 16 8.25 9.07 -13.74
CA ALA A 16 8.75 9.46 -15.05
C ALA A 16 9.89 10.50 -15.00
N ASP A 17 10.29 10.93 -13.80
CA ASP A 17 11.33 11.94 -13.60
C ASP A 17 12.66 11.51 -14.22
N THR A 18 13.32 12.43 -14.91
CA THR A 18 14.66 12.25 -15.43
C THR A 18 15.72 12.65 -14.40
N THR A 19 16.98 12.29 -14.65
CA THR A 19 18.11 12.73 -13.82
C THR A 19 18.19 14.26 -13.69
N GLU A 20 17.78 15.02 -14.71
CA GLU A 20 17.82 16.48 -14.66
C GLU A 20 16.68 17.06 -13.81
N ASP A 21 15.50 16.44 -13.82
CA ASP A 21 14.39 16.81 -12.94
C ASP A 21 14.77 16.60 -11.47
N VAL A 22 15.35 15.45 -11.14
CA VAL A 22 15.83 15.13 -9.78
C VAL A 22 16.97 16.06 -9.36
N ARG A 23 17.91 16.37 -10.27
CA ARG A 23 19.01 17.32 -10.02
C ARG A 23 18.48 18.72 -9.71
N ALA A 24 17.45 19.16 -10.41
CA ALA A 24 16.82 20.46 -10.20
C ALA A 24 16.04 20.51 -8.87
N ALA A 25 15.26 19.46 -8.57
CA ALA A 25 14.41 19.41 -7.38
C ALA A 25 15.18 19.19 -6.06
N ARG A 26 16.30 18.46 -6.09
CA ARG A 26 17.12 18.07 -4.91
C ARG A 26 16.28 17.56 -3.72
N PRO A 27 15.43 16.55 -3.94
CA PRO A 27 14.46 16.11 -2.95
C PRO A 27 15.14 15.58 -1.68
N GLN A 28 14.72 16.10 -0.53
CA GLN A 28 15.21 15.68 0.79
C GLN A 28 14.48 14.45 1.33
N MET A 29 13.33 14.13 0.74
CA MET A 29 12.44 13.04 1.12
C MET A 29 12.06 12.23 -0.12
N ALA A 30 12.08 10.91 0.02
CA ALA A 30 11.58 9.98 -0.98
C ALA A 30 10.38 9.18 -0.44
N LEU A 31 9.48 8.79 -1.36
CA LEU A 31 8.41 7.82 -1.10
C LEU A 31 8.78 6.51 -1.79
N LEU A 32 8.76 5.41 -1.03
CA LEU A 32 8.81 4.06 -1.57
C LEU A 32 7.43 3.41 -1.41
N PRO A 33 6.63 3.29 -2.47
CA PRO A 33 5.41 2.50 -2.42
C PRO A 33 5.76 1.02 -2.24
N ILE A 34 5.13 0.35 -1.28
CA ILE A 34 5.32 -1.07 -1.01
C ILE A 34 3.95 -1.72 -0.98
N GLY A 35 3.64 -2.50 -2.02
CA GLY A 35 2.44 -3.33 -2.07
C GLY A 35 2.77 -4.77 -1.72
N SER A 36 2.12 -5.67 -2.46
CA SER A 36 2.26 -7.12 -2.43
C SER A 36 1.85 -7.70 -3.80
N PHE A 37 2.05 -9.01 -3.99
CA PHE A 37 1.49 -9.76 -5.11
C PHE A 37 0.70 -10.94 -4.57
N GLU A 38 -0.59 -10.73 -4.33
CA GLU A 38 -1.44 -11.66 -3.59
C GLU A 38 -2.91 -11.59 -4.01
N GLN A 39 -3.64 -12.69 -3.77
CA GLN A 39 -5.07 -12.80 -4.06
C GLN A 39 -5.88 -11.62 -3.47
N HIS A 40 -6.89 -11.14 -4.18
CA HIS A 40 -7.86 -10.16 -3.66
C HIS A 40 -9.28 -10.51 -4.14
N GLY A 41 -9.68 -11.76 -3.91
CA GLY A 41 -10.90 -12.31 -4.45
C GLY A 41 -10.93 -12.34 -5.98
N ALA A 42 -12.13 -12.52 -6.54
CA ALA A 42 -12.31 -12.61 -7.98
C ALA A 42 -12.41 -11.24 -8.68
N HIS A 43 -12.59 -10.15 -7.92
CA HIS A 43 -12.91 -8.83 -8.46
C HIS A 43 -11.73 -7.88 -8.55
N LEU A 44 -10.70 -8.01 -7.71
CA LEU A 44 -9.53 -7.15 -7.74
C LEU A 44 -8.29 -7.91 -8.27
N PRO A 45 -7.29 -7.20 -8.84
CA PRO A 45 -6.08 -7.82 -9.35
C PRO A 45 -5.16 -8.28 -8.20
N LEU A 46 -4.19 -9.16 -8.52
CA LEU A 46 -3.16 -9.59 -7.57
C LEU A 46 -2.24 -8.45 -7.09
N THR A 47 -2.26 -7.32 -7.80
CA THR A 47 -1.44 -6.13 -7.53
C THR A 47 -2.20 -5.06 -6.73
N THR A 48 -3.33 -5.39 -6.10
CA THR A 48 -4.21 -4.41 -5.43
C THR A 48 -3.43 -3.53 -4.46
N ASP A 49 -2.62 -4.12 -3.58
CA ASP A 49 -1.83 -3.38 -2.60
C ASP A 49 -0.81 -2.44 -3.23
N THR A 50 -0.19 -2.86 -4.35
CA THR A 50 0.70 -1.99 -5.13
C THR A 50 -0.08 -0.81 -5.69
N VAL A 51 -1.25 -1.05 -6.26
CA VAL A 51 -2.11 0.00 -6.84
C VAL A 51 -2.54 0.98 -5.75
N VAL A 52 -2.95 0.49 -4.58
CA VAL A 52 -3.30 1.33 -3.41
C VAL A 52 -2.09 2.16 -2.97
N ALA A 53 -0.92 1.54 -2.75
CA ALA A 53 0.28 2.24 -2.31
C ALA A 53 0.72 3.34 -3.29
N CYS A 54 0.63 3.07 -4.60
CA CYS A 54 0.93 4.04 -5.65
C CYS A 54 -0.11 5.17 -5.71
N ALA A 55 -1.40 4.87 -5.58
CA ALA A 55 -2.45 5.91 -5.56
C ALA A 55 -2.27 6.87 -4.37
N VAL A 56 -1.97 6.33 -3.18
CA VAL A 56 -1.65 7.14 -2.00
C VAL A 56 -0.39 7.98 -2.23
N SER A 57 0.66 7.38 -2.80
CA SER A 57 1.92 8.07 -3.07
C SER A 57 1.79 9.17 -4.13
N ALA A 58 0.94 8.99 -5.14
CA ALA A 58 0.65 9.98 -6.16
C ALA A 58 -0.05 11.22 -5.55
N GLU A 59 -1.03 11.00 -4.67
CA GLU A 59 -1.70 12.10 -3.96
C GLU A 59 -0.78 12.89 -3.04
N ILE A 60 0.17 12.20 -2.40
CA ILE A 60 1.22 12.85 -1.59
C ILE A 60 2.16 13.65 -2.50
N ALA A 61 2.67 13.03 -3.58
CA ALA A 61 3.61 13.67 -4.49
C ALA A 61 3.02 14.90 -5.20
N ALA A 62 1.70 14.93 -5.41
CA ALA A 62 1.01 16.10 -5.95
C ALA A 62 1.01 17.31 -4.97
N ARG A 63 1.23 17.09 -3.67
CA ARG A 63 1.12 18.11 -2.62
C ARG A 63 2.44 18.44 -1.94
N HIS A 64 3.45 17.57 -2.08
CA HIS A 64 4.72 17.67 -1.38
C HIS A 64 5.91 17.47 -2.32
N PRO A 65 7.02 18.20 -2.13
CA PRO A 65 8.23 18.06 -2.94
C PRO A 65 9.02 16.80 -2.52
N VAL A 66 8.58 15.64 -3.00
CA VAL A 66 9.15 14.32 -2.68
C VAL A 66 9.63 13.60 -3.94
N LEU A 67 10.65 12.76 -3.80
CA LEU A 67 11.08 11.83 -4.84
C LEU A 67 10.20 10.58 -4.80
N LEU A 68 9.39 10.34 -5.83
CA LEU A 68 8.63 9.11 -5.93
C LEU A 68 9.51 7.99 -6.50
N LEU A 69 9.63 6.87 -5.80
CA LEU A 69 10.37 5.70 -6.27
C LEU A 69 9.44 4.68 -6.94
N PRO A 70 9.97 3.81 -7.83
CA PRO A 70 9.21 2.67 -8.31
C PRO A 70 8.73 1.77 -7.16
N PRO A 71 7.52 1.19 -7.27
CA PRO A 71 6.97 0.38 -6.20
C PRO A 71 7.71 -0.95 -6.03
N LEU A 72 7.76 -1.44 -4.79
CA LEU A 72 7.99 -2.86 -4.52
C LEU A 72 6.66 -3.60 -4.69
N THR A 73 6.60 -4.46 -5.71
CA THR A 73 5.38 -5.18 -6.09
C THR A 73 5.28 -6.59 -5.51
N VAL A 74 6.36 -7.09 -4.90
CA VAL A 74 6.41 -8.39 -4.23
C VAL A 74 6.99 -8.18 -2.84
N SER A 75 6.28 -8.64 -1.81
CA SER A 75 6.60 -8.41 -0.41
C SER A 75 6.26 -9.65 0.45
N CYS A 76 6.06 -9.49 1.76
CA CYS A 76 5.64 -10.57 2.64
C CYS A 76 4.11 -10.74 2.57
N SER A 77 3.65 -11.89 2.07
CA SER A 77 2.23 -12.23 1.87
C SER A 77 1.94 -13.71 2.17
N GLN A 78 2.70 -14.30 3.09
CA GLN A 78 2.67 -15.75 3.37
C GLN A 78 1.28 -16.26 3.79
N GLU A 79 0.46 -15.41 4.41
CA GLU A 79 -0.92 -15.67 4.80
C GLU A 79 -1.84 -15.96 3.60
N HIS A 80 -1.47 -15.53 2.40
CA HIS A 80 -2.20 -15.74 1.14
C HIS A 80 -1.66 -16.90 0.29
N SER A 81 -0.74 -17.72 0.83
CA SER A 81 -0.04 -18.78 0.09
C SER A 81 -0.93 -19.91 -0.45
N ALA A 82 -2.15 -20.06 0.07
CA ALA A 82 -3.10 -21.05 -0.41
C ALA A 82 -3.75 -20.71 -1.77
N TRP A 83 -3.64 -19.45 -2.23
CA TRP A 83 -4.23 -19.00 -3.49
C TRP A 83 -3.23 -18.99 -4.63
N PRO A 84 -3.62 -19.49 -5.83
CA PRO A 84 -2.76 -19.46 -6.99
C PRO A 84 -2.48 -18.03 -7.43
N GLY A 85 -1.21 -17.76 -7.76
CA GLY A 85 -0.75 -16.45 -8.20
C GLY A 85 -0.11 -15.61 -7.08
N THR A 86 -0.33 -15.92 -5.80
CA THR A 86 0.41 -15.26 -4.72
C THR A 86 1.90 -15.55 -4.84
N VAL A 87 2.72 -14.50 -4.82
CA VAL A 87 4.18 -14.60 -4.78
C VAL A 87 4.67 -13.78 -3.60
N SER A 88 5.42 -14.42 -2.70
CA SER A 88 5.91 -13.77 -1.48
C SER A 88 7.41 -13.93 -1.33
N ILE A 89 8.04 -12.92 -0.73
CA ILE A 89 9.44 -12.95 -0.28
C ILE A 89 9.51 -12.99 1.24
N SER A 90 10.64 -13.45 1.77
CA SER A 90 10.86 -13.51 3.21
C SER A 90 10.96 -12.12 3.84
N ALA A 91 10.60 -12.01 5.12
CA ALA A 91 10.78 -10.79 5.91
C ALA A 91 12.22 -10.27 5.87
N ARG A 92 13.21 -11.17 5.93
CA ARG A 92 14.64 -10.85 5.81
C ARG A 92 14.98 -10.23 4.45
N THR A 93 14.37 -10.72 3.37
CA THR A 93 14.57 -10.17 2.02
C THR A 93 13.98 -8.77 1.92
N LEU A 94 12.76 -8.56 2.41
CA LEU A 94 12.13 -7.24 2.38
C LEU A 94 12.90 -6.22 3.24
N HIS A 95 13.37 -6.62 4.43
CA HIS A 95 14.26 -5.81 5.27
C HIS A 95 15.53 -5.40 4.52
N ALA A 96 16.22 -6.36 3.90
CA ALA A 96 17.45 -6.10 3.13
C ALA A 96 17.21 -5.13 1.96
N VAL A 97 16.15 -5.34 1.18
CA VAL A 97 15.82 -4.46 0.04
C VAL A 97 15.55 -3.03 0.51
N VAL A 98 14.73 -2.86 1.54
CA VAL A 98 14.38 -1.52 2.06
C VAL A 98 15.62 -0.82 2.64
N THR A 99 16.45 -1.52 3.39
CA THR A 99 17.67 -0.95 3.98
C THR A 99 18.72 -0.59 2.92
N ASP A 100 18.88 -1.40 1.88
CA ASP A 100 19.77 -1.09 0.74
C ASP A 100 19.29 0.15 -0.03
N ILE A 101 17.98 0.28 -0.28
CA ILE A 101 17.38 1.47 -0.90
C ILE A 101 17.65 2.69 -0.03
N ALA A 102 17.35 2.62 1.26
CA ALA A 102 17.57 3.71 2.21
C ALA A 102 19.04 4.17 2.23
N ALA A 103 19.98 3.23 2.28
CA ALA A 103 21.41 3.52 2.24
C ALA A 103 21.84 4.16 0.91
N SER A 104 21.24 3.74 -0.21
CA SER A 104 21.49 4.33 -1.54
C SER A 104 21.03 5.78 -1.63
N LEU A 105 19.81 6.06 -1.18
CA LEU A 105 19.24 7.42 -1.14
C LEU A 105 20.10 8.38 -0.31
N ARG A 106 20.59 7.91 0.84
CA ARG A 106 21.49 8.72 1.69
C ARG A 106 22.77 9.10 0.96
N ARG A 107 23.36 8.17 0.21
CA ARG A 107 24.57 8.45 -0.60
C ARG A 107 24.29 9.47 -1.71
N SER A 108 23.07 9.51 -2.25
CA SER A 108 22.65 10.49 -3.26
C SER A 108 22.11 11.81 -2.69
N GLY A 109 22.13 11.99 -1.36
CA GLY A 109 21.73 13.24 -0.71
C GLY A 109 20.25 13.32 -0.29
N THR A 110 19.49 12.24 -0.38
CA THR A 110 18.10 12.16 0.10
C THR A 110 18.10 11.48 1.48
N GLY A 111 17.94 12.29 2.54
CA GLY A 111 18.13 11.86 3.93
C GLY A 111 16.90 11.24 4.60
N THR A 112 15.74 11.25 3.94
CA THR A 112 14.47 10.75 4.50
C THR A 112 13.77 9.81 3.53
N LEU A 113 13.30 8.66 4.02
CA LEU A 113 12.55 7.67 3.26
C LEU A 113 11.22 7.33 3.94
N ILE A 114 10.12 7.60 3.26
CA ILE A 114 8.78 7.18 3.68
C ILE A 114 8.46 5.86 2.99
N LEU A 115 8.12 4.85 3.77
CA LEU A 115 7.59 3.59 3.28
C LEU A 115 6.07 3.73 3.18
N VAL A 116 5.54 3.86 1.98
CA VAL A 116 4.09 3.95 1.73
C VAL A 116 3.53 2.54 1.56
N ASN A 117 3.06 1.95 2.66
CA ASN A 117 2.69 0.54 2.75
C ASN A 117 1.21 0.33 2.41
N GLY A 118 0.95 -0.46 1.37
CA GLY A 118 -0.38 -0.88 0.93
C GLY A 118 -0.84 -2.23 1.47
N HIS A 119 0.04 -3.01 2.11
CA HIS A 119 -0.24 -4.40 2.52
C HIS A 119 -0.10 -4.62 4.03
N GLY A 120 -1.09 -5.25 4.67
CA GLY A 120 -1.12 -5.49 6.13
C GLY A 120 -0.03 -6.45 6.65
N GLY A 121 0.30 -7.50 5.89
CA GLY A 121 1.25 -8.56 6.24
C GLY A 121 2.73 -8.16 6.16
N ASN A 122 3.02 -6.94 5.72
CA ASN A 122 4.37 -6.33 5.74
C ASN A 122 4.82 -5.96 7.17
N HIS A 123 4.64 -6.84 8.14
CA HIS A 123 4.95 -6.63 9.56
C HIS A 123 6.38 -6.14 9.80
N VAL A 124 7.33 -6.67 9.04
CA VAL A 124 8.76 -6.35 9.14
C VAL A 124 9.07 -4.86 8.95
N LEU A 125 8.25 -4.12 8.20
CA LEU A 125 8.49 -2.69 7.94
C LEU A 125 8.44 -1.84 9.21
N ARG A 126 7.67 -2.25 10.22
CA ARG A 126 7.64 -1.57 11.53
C ARG A 126 9.00 -1.65 12.21
N ASN A 127 9.62 -2.83 12.21
CA ASN A 127 10.93 -3.05 12.80
C ASN A 127 12.01 -2.32 12.00
N VAL A 128 11.96 -2.36 10.65
CA VAL A 128 12.89 -1.62 9.80
C VAL A 128 12.89 -0.12 10.12
N VAL A 129 11.70 0.47 10.25
CA VAL A 129 11.57 1.89 10.61
C VAL A 129 12.10 2.15 12.02
N GLN A 130 11.77 1.31 13.00
CA GLN A 130 12.25 1.45 14.38
C GLN A 130 13.77 1.35 14.48
N GLU A 131 14.40 0.38 13.81
CA GLU A 131 15.85 0.18 13.77
C GLU A 131 16.58 1.34 13.08
N SER A 132 15.91 2.06 12.16
CA SER A 132 16.51 3.22 11.48
C SER A 132 16.90 4.36 12.44
N HIS A 133 16.33 4.40 13.65
CA HIS A 133 16.64 5.39 14.67
C HIS A 133 18.07 5.26 15.25
N GLU A 134 18.63 4.05 15.28
CA GLU A 134 19.84 3.76 16.08
C GLU A 134 21.17 4.14 15.41
N SER A 135 21.18 4.59 14.15
CA SER A 135 22.39 4.46 13.31
C SER A 135 22.87 5.71 12.57
N GLY A 136 22.37 6.92 12.87
CA GLY A 136 22.63 8.09 12.01
C GLY A 136 22.24 7.79 10.54
N GLY A 137 21.29 6.86 10.39
CA GLY A 137 20.75 6.31 9.17
C GLY A 137 19.91 7.32 8.41
N THR A 138 19.42 6.92 7.24
CA THR A 138 18.29 7.60 6.60
C THR A 138 17.13 7.63 7.60
N ARG A 139 16.53 8.80 7.84
CA ARG A 139 15.33 8.89 8.68
C ARG A 139 14.19 8.17 7.97
N MET A 140 13.50 7.27 8.64
CA MET A 140 12.41 6.52 8.02
C MET A 140 11.09 6.72 8.75
N ALA A 141 10.00 6.59 8.00
CA ALA A 141 8.66 6.47 8.57
C ALA A 141 7.84 5.45 7.78
N LEU A 142 6.89 4.82 8.48
CA LEU A 142 5.89 3.95 7.89
C LEU A 142 4.58 4.72 7.78
N PHE A 143 4.01 4.76 6.58
CA PHE A 143 2.77 5.46 6.29
C PHE A 143 1.90 4.63 5.33
N PRO A 144 0.56 4.66 5.40
CA PRO A 144 -0.22 5.20 6.50
C PRO A 144 -0.17 4.32 7.76
N GLY A 145 -0.23 4.94 8.93
CA GLY A 145 -0.43 4.27 10.21
C GLY A 145 -1.89 3.90 10.46
N SER A 146 -2.16 3.18 11.56
CA SER A 146 -3.52 2.78 11.93
C SER A 146 -4.44 3.98 12.20
N ALA A 147 -3.90 5.06 12.80
CA ALA A 147 -4.64 6.29 13.05
C ALA A 147 -4.99 7.03 11.75
N ASP A 148 -4.05 7.09 10.79
CA ASP A 148 -4.27 7.72 9.48
C ASP A 148 -5.38 6.98 8.71
N TRP A 149 -5.31 5.66 8.67
CA TRP A 149 -6.37 4.83 8.08
C TRP A 149 -7.72 5.02 8.78
N ALA A 150 -7.74 5.05 10.11
CA ALA A 150 -8.98 5.27 10.85
C ALA A 150 -9.62 6.63 10.54
N ALA A 151 -8.81 7.69 10.49
CA ALA A 151 -9.28 9.04 10.14
C ALA A 151 -9.80 9.10 8.69
N ALA A 152 -9.05 8.54 7.73
CA ALA A 152 -9.45 8.52 6.33
C ALA A 152 -10.73 7.70 6.10
N ARG A 153 -10.86 6.52 6.76
CA ARG A 153 -12.07 5.68 6.70
C ARG A 153 -13.30 6.40 7.28
N SER A 154 -13.13 7.08 8.41
CA SER A 154 -14.19 7.89 9.03
C SER A 154 -14.65 9.01 8.10
N ARG A 155 -13.71 9.78 7.55
CA ARG A 155 -13.97 10.85 6.57
C ARG A 155 -14.74 10.34 5.35
N ALA A 156 -14.31 9.20 4.81
CA ALA A 156 -14.91 8.62 3.62
C ALA A 156 -16.28 7.98 3.86
N GLY A 157 -16.72 7.83 5.11
CA GLY A 157 -17.96 7.12 5.43
C GLY A 157 -17.86 5.62 5.13
N VAL A 158 -16.68 5.03 5.32
CA VAL A 158 -16.51 3.57 5.27
C VAL A 158 -17.31 2.95 6.41
N ARG A 159 -18.19 2.01 6.08
CA ARG A 159 -19.19 1.49 7.02
C ARG A 159 -18.68 0.31 7.83
N THR A 160 -17.77 -0.47 7.27
CA THR A 160 -17.12 -1.58 7.95
C THR A 160 -16.07 -1.09 8.94
N SER A 161 -15.83 -1.85 10.01
CA SER A 161 -14.68 -1.63 10.88
C SER A 161 -13.39 -2.07 10.18
N ALA A 162 -12.22 -1.55 10.58
CA ALA A 162 -10.94 -2.03 10.04
C ALA A 162 -10.72 -3.54 10.28
N HIS A 163 -11.29 -4.06 11.37
CA HIS A 163 -11.23 -5.49 11.67
C HIS A 163 -12.12 -6.32 10.74
N SER A 164 -13.33 -5.85 10.44
CA SER A 164 -14.27 -6.55 9.56
C SER A 164 -13.96 -6.33 8.07
N ASP A 165 -13.05 -5.41 7.74
CA ASP A 165 -12.67 -4.99 6.38
C ASP A 165 -11.18 -5.23 6.12
N MET A 166 -10.77 -6.46 6.41
CA MET A 166 -9.36 -6.81 6.47
C MET A 166 -8.74 -7.04 5.09
N HIS A 167 -9.50 -7.53 4.10
CA HIS A 167 -8.96 -7.96 2.81
C HIS A 167 -9.98 -7.96 1.67
N ALA A 168 -9.62 -7.37 0.52
CA ALA A 168 -10.46 -7.21 -0.67
C ALA A 168 -11.84 -6.58 -0.38
N GLY A 169 -11.86 -5.71 0.62
CA GLY A 169 -13.06 -5.19 1.26
C GLY A 169 -13.59 -3.88 0.67
N GLU A 170 -14.38 -3.17 1.47
CA GLU A 170 -14.96 -1.87 1.18
C GLU A 170 -13.88 -0.83 0.85
N THR A 171 -12.81 -0.74 1.64
CA THR A 171 -11.74 0.27 1.45
C THR A 171 -10.96 0.08 0.15
N GLU A 172 -10.37 -1.10 -0.08
CA GLU A 172 -9.53 -1.35 -1.27
C GLU A 172 -10.36 -1.28 -2.55
N THR A 173 -11.54 -1.90 -2.55
CA THR A 173 -12.44 -1.84 -3.70
C THR A 173 -12.84 -0.40 -3.99
N SER A 174 -13.10 0.43 -2.97
CA SER A 174 -13.42 1.85 -3.17
C SER A 174 -12.26 2.63 -3.77
N ILE A 175 -11.03 2.45 -3.27
CA ILE A 175 -9.83 3.10 -3.80
C ILE A 175 -9.63 2.72 -5.26
N LEU A 176 -9.73 1.43 -5.62
CA LEU A 176 -9.56 1.00 -7.00
C LEU A 176 -10.70 1.47 -7.91
N LEU A 177 -11.95 1.49 -7.44
CA LEU A 177 -13.07 2.08 -8.20
C LEU A 177 -12.86 3.56 -8.53
N HIS A 178 -12.11 4.28 -7.70
CA HIS A 178 -11.76 5.67 -7.95
C HIS A 178 -10.52 5.82 -8.85
N ALA A 179 -9.40 5.22 -8.45
CA ALA A 179 -8.10 5.46 -9.07
C ALA A 179 -7.92 4.70 -10.39
N HIS A 180 -8.42 3.46 -10.44
CA HIS A 180 -8.22 2.52 -11.55
C HIS A 180 -9.46 1.62 -11.76
N PRO A 181 -10.63 2.19 -12.09
CA PRO A 181 -11.87 1.41 -12.23
C PRO A 181 -11.78 0.29 -13.28
N GLU A 182 -10.88 0.42 -14.26
CA GLU A 182 -10.58 -0.59 -15.27
C GLU A 182 -9.95 -1.88 -14.70
N LEU A 183 -9.41 -1.84 -13.48
CA LEU A 183 -8.86 -3.01 -12.80
C LEU A 183 -9.92 -3.78 -12.00
N VAL A 184 -11.06 -3.14 -11.69
CA VAL A 184 -12.13 -3.76 -10.92
C VAL A 184 -13.03 -4.57 -11.85
N ARG A 185 -13.04 -5.89 -11.65
CA ARG A 185 -13.94 -6.79 -12.39
C ARG A 185 -15.35 -6.74 -11.79
N PRO A 186 -16.39 -7.03 -12.58
CA PRO A 186 -17.74 -7.16 -12.04
C PRO A 186 -17.83 -8.29 -11.00
N GLY A 187 -18.87 -8.25 -10.15
CA GLY A 187 -19.16 -9.28 -9.15
C GLY A 187 -18.81 -8.90 -7.71
N TYR A 188 -18.09 -7.79 -7.50
CA TYR A 188 -17.75 -7.29 -6.16
C TYR A 188 -18.99 -6.99 -5.28
N ALA A 189 -20.12 -6.64 -5.90
CA ALA A 189 -21.38 -6.34 -5.22
C ALA A 189 -22.00 -7.53 -4.45
N SER A 190 -21.58 -8.76 -4.78
CA SER A 190 -22.03 -10.00 -4.14
C SER A 190 -20.90 -10.78 -3.47
N ALA A 191 -19.73 -10.16 -3.29
CA ALA A 191 -18.52 -10.81 -2.79
C ALA A 191 -18.28 -10.60 -1.29
N ASP A 192 -19.29 -10.10 -0.55
CA ASP A 192 -19.20 -9.90 0.89
C ASP A 192 -18.92 -11.22 1.62
N HIS A 193 -17.91 -11.20 2.47
CA HIS A 193 -17.58 -12.30 3.37
C HIS A 193 -17.01 -11.71 4.65
N LEU A 194 -17.60 -12.04 5.79
CA LEU A 194 -17.08 -11.62 7.10
C LEU A 194 -16.55 -12.83 7.84
N ALA A 195 -15.45 -12.64 8.53
CA ALA A 195 -14.85 -13.69 9.34
C ALA A 195 -14.25 -13.07 10.60
N ASP A 196 -15.00 -12.29 11.39
CA ASP A 196 -14.44 -11.46 12.47
C ASP A 196 -13.70 -12.25 13.57
N ASP A 197 -13.97 -13.54 13.75
CA ASP A 197 -13.24 -14.38 14.70
C ASP A 197 -12.01 -15.03 14.05
N ARG A 198 -10.83 -14.39 14.19
CA ARG A 198 -9.55 -14.85 13.58
C ARG A 198 -8.36 -14.87 14.55
N PRO A 199 -8.47 -15.53 15.71
CA PRO A 199 -7.45 -15.48 16.77
C PRO A 199 -6.11 -16.11 16.37
N HIS A 200 -6.09 -16.93 15.31
CA HIS A 200 -4.93 -17.69 14.87
C HIS A 200 -4.52 -17.37 13.42
N LEU A 201 -4.92 -16.22 12.89
CA LEU A 201 -4.61 -15.80 11.52
C LEU A 201 -3.12 -15.88 11.20
N LEU A 202 -2.27 -15.40 12.11
CA LEU A 202 -0.81 -15.44 11.95
C LEU A 202 -0.26 -16.86 11.76
N THR A 203 -0.92 -17.87 12.32
CA THR A 203 -0.47 -19.26 12.30
C THR A 203 -1.12 -20.06 11.18
N LEU A 204 -2.41 -19.85 10.94
CA LEU A 204 -3.21 -20.66 10.00
C LEU A 204 -3.29 -20.04 8.59
N GLY A 205 -2.94 -18.76 8.46
CA GLY A 205 -3.14 -17.99 7.23
C GLY A 205 -4.62 -17.77 6.92
N MET A 206 -4.88 -17.15 5.77
CA MET A 206 -6.21 -16.72 5.36
C MET A 206 -7.16 -17.88 5.03
N ALA A 207 -6.63 -19.01 4.56
CA ALA A 207 -7.43 -20.14 4.08
C ALA A 207 -8.26 -20.82 5.18
N ALA A 208 -7.91 -20.61 6.45
CA ALA A 208 -8.71 -21.06 7.57
C ALA A 208 -9.98 -20.24 7.80
N TYR A 209 -10.11 -19.06 7.16
CA TYR A 209 -11.16 -18.07 7.45
C TYR A 209 -11.99 -17.67 6.23
N THR A 210 -11.52 -17.98 5.03
CA THR A 210 -12.23 -17.65 3.78
C THR A 210 -11.81 -18.59 2.65
N GLU A 211 -12.76 -19.00 1.82
CA GLU A 211 -12.50 -19.74 0.58
C GLU A 211 -12.27 -18.79 -0.60
N SER A 212 -13.00 -17.68 -0.64
CA SER A 212 -12.91 -16.68 -1.72
C SER A 212 -11.66 -15.82 -1.60
N GLY A 213 -11.07 -15.74 -0.41
CA GLY A 213 -9.97 -14.84 -0.09
C GLY A 213 -10.42 -13.44 0.33
N VAL A 214 -11.71 -13.11 0.20
CA VAL A 214 -12.30 -11.85 0.68
C VAL A 214 -12.58 -11.96 2.18
N ILE A 215 -12.26 -10.92 2.94
CA ILE A 215 -12.71 -10.67 4.33
C ILE A 215 -13.06 -9.19 4.44
N GLY A 216 -14.31 -8.86 4.12
CA GLY A 216 -14.78 -7.48 3.97
C GLY A 216 -16.17 -7.40 3.36
N ARG A 217 -16.62 -6.17 3.12
CA ARG A 217 -17.86 -5.90 2.36
C ARG A 217 -17.61 -5.05 1.13
N PRO A 218 -17.00 -5.61 0.07
CA PRO A 218 -16.84 -4.89 -1.19
C PRO A 218 -18.17 -4.40 -1.77
N SER A 219 -19.32 -4.99 -1.42
CA SER A 219 -20.65 -4.49 -1.84
C SER A 219 -20.96 -3.06 -1.41
N LEU A 220 -20.28 -2.57 -0.36
CA LEU A 220 -20.44 -1.21 0.16
C LEU A 220 -19.49 -0.20 -0.50
N ALA A 221 -18.61 -0.67 -1.39
CA ALA A 221 -17.59 0.16 -2.01
C ALA A 221 -18.18 1.16 -3.03
N SER A 222 -17.54 2.33 -3.13
CA SER A 222 -17.86 3.32 -4.16
C SER A 222 -16.64 4.15 -4.54
N ALA A 223 -16.63 4.69 -5.76
CA ALA A 223 -15.57 5.59 -6.21
C ALA A 223 -15.49 6.87 -5.35
N GLU A 224 -16.62 7.37 -4.84
CA GLU A 224 -16.63 8.53 -3.93
C GLU A 224 -15.87 8.22 -2.63
N LYS A 225 -16.08 7.04 -2.04
CA LYS A 225 -15.32 6.60 -0.87
C LYS A 225 -13.83 6.53 -1.17
N GLY A 226 -13.46 6.03 -2.34
CA GLY A 226 -12.07 5.97 -2.80
C GLY A 226 -11.42 7.35 -2.86
N ALA A 227 -12.11 8.33 -3.46
CA ALA A 227 -11.66 9.72 -3.53
C ALA A 227 -11.43 10.30 -2.12
N GLN A 228 -12.39 10.13 -1.22
CA GLN A 228 -12.30 10.67 0.15
C GLN A 228 -11.23 9.97 1.00
N LEU A 229 -11.02 8.65 0.82
CA LEU A 229 -9.94 7.89 1.46
C LEU A 229 -8.58 8.47 1.06
N LEU A 230 -8.34 8.59 -0.24
CA LEU A 230 -7.08 9.10 -0.78
C LEU A 230 -6.83 10.56 -0.36
N ALA A 231 -7.85 11.41 -0.43
CA ALA A 231 -7.76 12.79 0.00
C ALA A 231 -7.40 12.92 1.49
N GLY A 232 -8.05 12.10 2.34
CA GLY A 232 -7.81 12.08 3.78
C GLY A 232 -6.41 11.57 4.15
N LEU A 233 -5.91 10.54 3.45
CA LEU A 233 -4.55 10.03 3.66
C LEU A 233 -3.50 11.07 3.27
N ALA A 234 -3.63 11.70 2.11
CA ALA A 234 -2.67 12.71 1.70
C ALA A 234 -2.73 13.99 2.55
N GLU A 235 -3.87 14.29 3.21
CA GLU A 235 -3.94 15.32 4.24
C GLU A 235 -3.20 14.90 5.53
N ALA A 236 -3.43 13.67 6.00
CA ALA A 236 -2.76 13.13 7.20
C ALA A 236 -1.23 13.08 7.04
N PHE A 237 -0.74 12.87 5.82
CA PHE A 237 0.69 12.89 5.51
C PHE A 237 1.37 14.23 5.83
N GLY A 238 0.63 15.36 5.87
CA GLY A 238 1.18 16.67 6.22
C GLY A 238 1.94 16.68 7.55
N ALA A 239 1.45 15.94 8.55
CA ALA A 239 2.13 15.82 9.85
C ALA A 239 3.50 15.12 9.73
N TYR A 240 3.63 14.12 8.85
CA TYR A 240 4.89 13.45 8.57
C TYR A 240 5.86 14.36 7.82
N ALA A 241 5.34 15.12 6.85
CA ALA A 241 6.12 16.11 6.10
C ALA A 241 6.69 17.20 7.01
N GLU A 242 5.92 17.69 7.98
CA GLU A 242 6.40 18.66 8.98
C GLU A 242 7.44 18.06 9.92
N LEU A 243 7.14 16.89 10.49
CA LEU A 243 8.02 16.20 11.45
C LEU A 243 9.39 15.87 10.84
N LEU A 244 9.41 15.44 9.58
CA LEU A 244 10.61 14.95 8.91
C LEU A 244 11.24 15.97 7.95
N GLY A 245 10.49 16.99 7.52
CA GLY A 245 10.98 18.08 6.68
C GLY A 245 11.77 19.15 7.45
N GLY A 246 11.56 19.26 8.76
CA GLY A 246 12.35 20.13 9.63
C GLY A 246 13.78 19.63 9.79
N GLY A 247 14.75 20.41 9.31
CA GLY A 247 16.16 20.20 9.61
C GLY A 247 16.45 20.49 11.09
N ARG A 248 16.84 19.46 11.83
CA ARG A 248 17.74 19.58 12.98
C ARG A 248 18.97 18.75 12.69
#